data_AF-A0A173TWE7-F1
#
_entry.id   AF-A0A173TWE7-F1
#
_cell.length_a   1.000
_cell.length_b   1.000
_cell.length_c   1.000
_cell.angle_alpha   90.00
_cell.angle_beta   90.00
_cell.angle_gamma   90.00
#
_symmetry.space_group_name_H-M   'P 1'
#
loop_
_entity.id
_entity.type
_entity.pdbx_description
1 polymer ?
#
loop_
_entity_poly.entity_id
_entity_poly.type
_entity_poly.pdbx_seq_one_letter_code
_entity_poly.pdbx_strand_id
1 'polypeptide(L)'
;MSMRIYTMTHKKFTPLPDPLYVPLHVGRACGENLGYLGDDTGEQISALNCYYSELTGFYWIWKNCHDADYVGTCHYRRYLINEKEQIYTEKEYRELLRKYDLVTTKKVLLNNSYYDGFLANHNIRALEMTGKVITEKYPEYADAFEQLVNGRQTYFGNILVTSKILFDEYASWLFSIFFEVAERIELETGEDAYHKRVFGFISEFLLLVWVTVKKLRVYECKVGMLGEKAETGELKRCLAECFRNRDVDLAKKIFLETREKRPDVLMEASDITGELHLCMQIIATAGEERNHGETMILERENDFGRLMEIFSKLNRVVSRYRENSESEEDIRFLGEGKISKTAVWVAVMMGKESESEKKDLMDRMLKYLH
;
A
#
# COMPACT_ATOMS: atom_id res chain seq x y z
N MET A 1 13.19 17.79 -25.79
CA MET A 1 12.53 16.49 -25.58
C MET A 1 11.39 16.68 -24.61
N SER A 2 10.17 16.23 -24.89
CA SER A 2 9.00 16.37 -24.00
C SER A 2 8.95 15.21 -22.97
N MET A 3 8.40 15.49 -21.78
CA MET A 3 8.20 14.48 -20.72
C MET A 3 6.81 14.69 -20.11
N ARG A 4 6.08 13.60 -19.89
CA ARG A 4 4.80 13.61 -19.17
C ARG A 4 4.70 12.42 -18.24
N ILE A 5 4.31 12.66 -16.99
CA ILE A 5 4.03 11.61 -16.02
C ILE A 5 2.54 11.66 -15.70
N TYR A 6 1.83 10.57 -15.97
CA TYR A 6 0.40 10.49 -15.75
C TYR A 6 0.10 10.04 -14.33
N THR A 7 -0.60 10.89 -13.59
CA THR A 7 -1.03 10.65 -12.22
C THR A 7 -2.41 9.98 -12.23
N MET A 8 -2.41 8.67 -12.10
CA MET A 8 -3.60 7.82 -12.20
C MET A 8 -4.49 7.98 -10.96
N THR A 9 -5.78 8.26 -11.19
CA THR A 9 -6.78 8.42 -10.14
C THR A 9 -8.14 7.88 -10.54
N HIS A 10 -8.91 7.41 -9.56
CA HIS A 10 -10.35 7.13 -9.67
C HIS A 10 -11.14 8.00 -8.66
N LYS A 11 -10.49 8.97 -8.02
CA LYS A 11 -11.08 9.89 -7.03
C LYS A 11 -10.61 11.32 -7.24
N LYS A 12 -11.40 12.29 -6.77
CA LYS A 12 -10.93 13.67 -6.65
C LYS A 12 -9.72 13.71 -5.71
N PHE A 13 -8.71 14.48 -6.11
CA PHE A 13 -7.53 14.76 -5.31
C PHE A 13 -7.00 16.14 -5.66
N THR A 14 -6.03 16.65 -4.89
CA THR A 14 -5.32 17.88 -5.21
C THR A 14 -4.13 17.53 -6.10
N PRO A 15 -4.15 17.90 -7.41
CA PRO A 15 -3.02 17.66 -8.29
C PRO A 15 -1.78 18.42 -7.82
N LEU A 16 -0.60 17.91 -8.20
CA LEU A 16 0.62 18.67 -8.06
C LEU A 16 0.55 19.93 -8.94
N PRO A 17 1.11 21.07 -8.49
CA PRO A 17 1.16 22.28 -9.30
C PRO A 17 2.16 22.16 -10.48
N ASP A 18 3.06 21.18 -10.44
CA ASP A 18 4.04 20.94 -11.49
C ASP A 18 3.36 20.31 -12.73
N PRO A 19 3.41 20.97 -13.91
CA PRO A 19 2.78 20.47 -15.14
C PRO A 19 3.37 19.17 -15.68
N LEU A 20 4.52 18.72 -15.17
CA LEU A 20 5.07 17.39 -15.45
C LEU A 20 4.08 16.27 -15.11
N TYR A 21 3.30 16.47 -14.04
CA TYR A 21 2.35 15.49 -13.51
C TYR A 21 0.93 15.78 -13.99
N VAL A 22 0.43 14.95 -14.90
CA VAL A 22 -0.87 15.13 -15.54
C VAL A 22 -1.89 14.18 -14.92
N PRO A 23 -2.94 14.66 -14.23
CA PRO A 23 -4.00 13.81 -13.73
C PRO A 23 -4.70 13.03 -14.85
N LEU A 24 -4.80 11.71 -14.69
CA LEU A 24 -5.52 10.81 -15.58
C LEU A 24 -6.58 10.05 -14.78
N HIS A 25 -7.85 10.29 -15.09
CA HIS A 25 -8.96 9.55 -14.51
C HIS A 25 -9.07 8.18 -15.18
N VAL A 26 -8.66 7.15 -14.44
CA VAL A 26 -8.76 5.74 -14.85
C VAL A 26 -10.12 5.15 -14.51
N GLY A 27 -10.64 4.26 -15.36
CA GLY A 27 -11.97 3.69 -15.19
C GLY A 27 -13.10 4.67 -15.44
N ARG A 28 -12.80 5.74 -16.20
CA ARG A 28 -13.73 6.82 -16.46
C ARG A 28 -15.03 6.36 -17.13
N ALA A 29 -14.98 5.34 -17.99
CA ALA A 29 -16.17 4.80 -18.66
C ALA A 29 -17.24 4.30 -17.69
N CYS A 30 -16.87 3.97 -16.45
CA CYS A 30 -17.78 3.50 -15.40
C CYS A 30 -17.93 4.48 -14.22
N GLY A 31 -17.30 5.66 -14.28
CA GLY A 31 -17.18 6.59 -13.16
C GLY A 31 -17.69 8.00 -13.46
N GLU A 32 -17.99 8.75 -12.41
CA GLU A 32 -18.44 10.15 -12.53
C GLU A 32 -17.34 11.10 -13.03
N ASN A 33 -17.73 12.23 -13.63
CA ASN A 33 -16.75 13.18 -14.14
C ASN A 33 -15.96 13.90 -13.05
N LEU A 34 -14.71 13.48 -12.84
CA LEU A 34 -13.78 14.12 -11.91
C LEU A 34 -13.09 15.38 -12.47
N GLY A 35 -13.41 15.83 -13.68
CA GLY A 35 -12.84 17.05 -14.28
C GLY A 35 -11.37 16.92 -14.71
N TYR A 36 -10.86 15.69 -14.82
CA TYR A 36 -9.53 15.39 -15.34
C TYR A 36 -9.63 14.77 -16.74
N LEU A 37 -8.50 14.67 -17.45
CA LEU A 37 -8.37 13.83 -18.64
C LEU A 37 -8.81 12.40 -18.29
N GLY A 38 -9.68 11.81 -19.11
CA GLY A 38 -10.18 10.44 -18.90
C GLY A 38 -9.47 9.44 -19.80
N ASP A 39 -9.34 8.20 -19.32
CA ASP A 39 -8.85 7.06 -20.09
C ASP A 39 -9.91 6.44 -21.02
N ASP A 40 -11.07 7.07 -21.18
CA ASP A 40 -12.25 6.63 -21.94
C ASP A 40 -12.35 7.26 -23.34
N THR A 41 -11.23 7.74 -23.88
CA THR A 41 -11.16 8.38 -25.20
C THR A 41 -10.18 7.67 -26.14
N GLY A 42 -10.35 7.80 -27.46
CA GLY A 42 -9.48 7.14 -28.43
C GLY A 42 -9.52 5.61 -28.31
N GLU A 43 -8.37 4.95 -28.42
CA GLU A 43 -8.28 3.50 -28.19
C GLU A 43 -8.10 3.21 -26.70
N GLN A 44 -8.99 2.41 -26.10
CA GLN A 44 -9.12 2.31 -24.65
C GLN A 44 -9.71 0.99 -24.14
N ILE A 45 -9.47 0.73 -22.85
CA ILE A 45 -10.06 -0.37 -22.06
C ILE A 45 -10.59 0.10 -20.69
N SER A 46 -10.96 1.38 -20.59
CA SER A 46 -11.47 2.06 -19.39
C SER A 46 -12.57 1.29 -18.66
N ALA A 47 -13.52 0.69 -19.40
CA ALA A 47 -14.60 -0.09 -18.80
C ALA A 47 -14.12 -1.35 -18.05
N LEU A 48 -12.89 -1.79 -18.29
CA LEU A 48 -12.26 -2.96 -17.65
C LEU A 48 -11.44 -2.59 -16.40
N ASN A 49 -11.56 -1.36 -15.90
CA ASN A 49 -10.78 -0.88 -14.75
C ASN A 49 -10.97 -1.71 -13.48
N CYS A 50 -12.13 -2.34 -13.27
CA CYS A 50 -12.31 -3.26 -12.15
C CYS A 50 -11.35 -4.46 -12.18
N TYR A 51 -10.88 -4.87 -13.35
CA TYR A 51 -9.94 -5.97 -13.55
C TYR A 51 -8.49 -5.49 -13.70
N TYR A 52 -8.31 -4.41 -14.44
CA TYR A 52 -7.01 -3.89 -14.87
C TYR A 52 -6.46 -2.78 -13.96
N SER A 53 -7.30 -2.20 -13.08
CA SER A 53 -6.95 -1.07 -12.23
C SER A 53 -6.26 0.04 -13.04
N GLU A 54 -5.17 0.61 -12.53
CA GLU A 54 -4.37 1.64 -13.21
C GLU A 54 -3.90 1.27 -14.63
N LEU A 55 -3.89 -0.02 -15.00
CA LEU A 55 -3.48 -0.43 -16.33
C LEU A 55 -4.43 0.06 -17.44
N THR A 56 -5.68 0.43 -17.13
CA THR A 56 -6.53 1.05 -18.16
C THR A 56 -5.97 2.41 -18.60
N GLY A 57 -5.44 3.18 -17.66
CA GLY A 57 -4.66 4.38 -17.95
C GLY A 57 -3.34 4.07 -18.66
N PHE A 58 -2.65 3.00 -18.25
CA PHE A 58 -1.39 2.57 -18.89
C PHE A 58 -1.60 2.22 -20.37
N TYR A 59 -2.67 1.48 -20.68
CA TYR A 59 -3.11 1.16 -22.03
C TYR A 59 -3.45 2.42 -22.83
N TRP A 60 -4.23 3.32 -22.23
CA TRP A 60 -4.60 4.57 -22.87
C TRP A 60 -3.38 5.41 -23.24
N ILE A 61 -2.38 5.50 -22.35
CA ILE A 61 -1.13 6.20 -22.62
C ILE A 61 -0.37 5.55 -23.78
N TRP A 62 -0.26 4.21 -23.79
CA TRP A 62 0.38 3.47 -24.88
C TRP A 62 -0.23 3.82 -26.24
N LYS A 63 -1.57 3.83 -26.32
CA LYS A 63 -2.29 3.97 -27.58
C LYS A 63 -2.55 5.40 -28.03
N ASN A 64 -2.54 6.38 -27.13
CA ASN A 64 -3.00 7.74 -27.45
C ASN A 64 -1.92 8.81 -27.22
N CYS A 65 -0.88 8.54 -26.44
CA CYS A 65 0.24 9.46 -26.28
C CYS A 65 1.27 9.21 -27.39
N HIS A 66 1.45 10.14 -28.32
CA HIS A 66 2.44 10.01 -29.40
C HIS A 66 3.43 11.18 -29.48
N ASP A 67 3.20 12.23 -28.70
CA ASP A 67 3.93 13.50 -28.69
C ASP A 67 4.85 13.65 -27.46
N ALA A 68 5.22 12.53 -26.81
CA ALA A 68 6.16 12.49 -25.69
C ALA A 68 7.44 11.70 -26.04
N ASP A 69 8.61 12.24 -25.69
CA ASP A 69 9.86 11.47 -25.74
C ASP A 69 10.02 10.56 -24.50
N TYR A 70 9.54 11.05 -23.36
CA TYR A 70 9.54 10.33 -22.09
C TYR A 70 8.15 10.33 -21.47
N VAL A 71 7.80 9.20 -20.88
CA VAL A 71 6.48 8.93 -20.32
C VAL A 71 6.66 8.21 -18.99
N GLY A 72 5.78 8.52 -18.05
CA GLY A 72 5.69 7.77 -16.83
C GLY A 72 4.28 7.67 -16.29
N THR A 73 4.16 6.85 -15.26
CA THR A 73 2.93 6.59 -14.52
C THR A 73 3.23 6.67 -13.04
N CYS A 74 2.30 7.27 -12.29
CA CYS A 74 2.31 7.26 -10.84
C CYS A 74 0.87 7.25 -10.34
N HIS A 75 0.65 7.04 -9.05
CA HIS A 75 -0.70 7.17 -8.48
C HIS A 75 -0.90 8.54 -7.86
N TYR A 76 -2.16 8.93 -7.71
CA TYR A 76 -2.57 10.23 -7.13
C TYR A 76 -1.98 10.60 -5.77
N ARG A 77 -1.50 9.63 -4.99
CA ARG A 77 -0.79 9.85 -3.71
C ARG A 77 0.59 9.22 -3.62
N ARG A 78 1.13 8.65 -4.69
CA ARG A 78 2.39 7.90 -4.65
C ARG A 78 3.30 8.41 -5.75
N TYR A 79 4.36 9.08 -5.35
CA TYR A 79 5.31 9.70 -6.26
C TYR A 79 6.70 9.18 -5.96
N LEU A 80 7.54 9.04 -6.98
CA LEU A 80 8.94 8.74 -6.75
C LEU A 80 9.61 9.97 -6.11
N ILE A 81 10.39 9.73 -5.07
CA ILE A 81 11.10 10.79 -4.34
C ILE A 81 12.60 10.56 -4.35
N ASN A 82 13.35 11.66 -4.35
CA ASN A 82 14.81 11.66 -4.27
C ASN A 82 15.30 11.37 -2.84
N GLU A 83 16.61 11.30 -2.65
CA GLU A 83 17.21 11.05 -1.32
C GLU A 83 16.92 12.14 -0.29
N LYS A 84 16.48 13.33 -0.72
CA LYS A 84 16.01 14.41 0.14
C LYS A 84 14.51 14.35 0.43
N GLU A 85 13.86 13.25 0.04
CA GLU A 85 12.43 13.00 0.19
C GLU A 85 11.54 14.01 -0.55
N GLN A 86 12.07 14.61 -1.61
CA GLN A 86 11.36 15.52 -2.49
C GLN A 86 10.91 14.79 -3.75
N ILE A 87 9.72 15.14 -4.24
CA ILE A 87 9.22 14.62 -5.52
C ILE A 87 10.21 15.03 -6.63
N TYR A 88 10.56 14.06 -7.47
CA TYR A 88 11.51 14.29 -8.56
C TYR A 88 11.01 15.36 -9.53
N THR A 89 11.91 16.27 -9.87
CA THR A 89 11.69 17.25 -10.93
C THR A 89 11.98 16.67 -12.30
N GLU A 90 11.47 17.31 -13.36
CA GLU A 90 11.78 16.93 -14.75
C GLU A 90 13.29 16.90 -15.01
N LYS A 91 14.03 17.86 -14.45
CA LYS A 91 15.49 17.94 -14.59
C LYS A 91 16.18 16.69 -14.02
N GLU A 92 15.79 16.28 -12.81
CA GLU A 92 16.38 15.10 -12.16
C GLU A 92 16.03 13.81 -12.92
N TYR A 93 14.78 13.64 -13.38
CA TYR A 93 14.42 12.50 -14.24
C TYR A 93 15.26 12.44 -15.51
N ARG A 94 15.51 13.59 -16.16
CA ARG A 94 16.37 13.65 -17.35
C ARG A 94 17.82 13.26 -17.05
N GLU A 95 18.34 13.64 -15.90
CA GLU A 95 19.69 13.26 -15.48
C GLU A 95 19.78 11.75 -15.20
N LEU A 96 18.75 11.16 -14.58
CA LEU A 96 18.65 9.71 -14.37
C LEU A 96 18.53 8.96 -15.70
N LEU A 97 17.62 9.37 -16.58
CA LEU A 97 17.33 8.69 -17.85
C LEU A 97 18.43 8.84 -18.91
N ARG A 98 19.47 9.63 -18.65
CA ARG A 98 20.72 9.59 -19.43
C ARG A 98 21.60 8.39 -19.09
N LYS A 99 21.47 7.86 -17.86
CA LYS A 99 22.31 6.78 -17.31
C LYS A 99 21.55 5.45 -17.22
N TYR A 100 20.25 5.52 -17.02
CA TYR A 100 19.35 4.41 -16.77
C TYR A 100 18.27 4.36 -17.84
N ASP A 101 17.77 3.16 -18.11
CA ASP A 101 16.74 2.92 -19.12
C ASP A 101 15.34 3.11 -18.52
N LEU A 102 15.17 2.88 -17.21
CA LEU A 102 13.89 2.95 -16.51
C LEU A 102 14.10 3.39 -15.06
N VAL A 103 13.23 4.29 -14.57
CA VAL A 103 13.17 4.73 -13.18
C VAL A 103 11.89 4.18 -12.56
N THR A 104 11.98 3.45 -11.45
CA THR A 104 10.81 2.84 -10.77
C THR A 104 11.03 2.75 -9.26
N THR A 105 10.13 2.09 -8.54
CA THR A 105 10.23 1.91 -7.09
C THR A 105 11.39 1.01 -6.71
N LYS A 106 11.84 1.08 -5.45
CA LYS A 106 12.60 0.00 -4.85
C LYS A 106 11.81 -1.30 -4.90
N LYS A 107 12.54 -2.41 -5.05
CA LYS A 107 11.95 -3.74 -4.91
C LYS A 107 11.44 -3.93 -3.49
N VAL A 108 10.27 -4.53 -3.38
CA VAL A 108 9.70 -4.97 -2.11
C VAL A 108 10.18 -6.39 -1.85
N LEU A 109 10.70 -6.64 -0.65
CA LEU A 109 11.02 -7.99 -0.18
C LEU A 109 9.80 -8.59 0.52
N LEU A 110 9.28 -9.68 -0.04
CA LEU A 110 8.12 -10.40 0.45
C LEU A 110 8.51 -11.41 1.54
N ASN A 111 7.56 -11.77 2.40
CA ASN A 111 7.77 -12.76 3.48
C ASN A 111 7.92 -14.19 2.94
N ASN A 112 7.24 -14.49 1.84
CA ASN A 112 7.22 -15.78 1.12
C ASN A 112 7.43 -15.54 -0.38
N SER A 113 7.45 -16.61 -1.18
CA SER A 113 7.55 -16.46 -2.64
C SER A 113 6.37 -15.66 -3.21
N TYR A 114 6.54 -15.00 -4.35
CA TYR A 114 5.45 -14.29 -5.02
C TYR A 114 4.29 -15.25 -5.31
N TYR A 115 4.60 -16.47 -5.76
CA TYR A 115 3.64 -17.55 -5.98
C TYR A 115 2.80 -17.85 -4.72
N ASP A 116 3.44 -18.15 -3.59
CA ASP A 116 2.74 -18.49 -2.35
C ASP A 116 1.89 -17.32 -1.84
N GLY A 117 2.40 -16.10 -2.00
CA GLY A 117 1.72 -14.88 -1.57
C GLY A 117 0.49 -14.62 -2.42
N PHE A 118 0.61 -14.84 -3.72
CA PHE A 118 -0.49 -14.72 -4.66
C PHE A 118 -1.54 -15.82 -4.41
N LEU A 119 -1.12 -17.07 -4.23
CA LEU A 119 -2.01 -18.20 -3.90
C LEU A 119 -2.84 -17.95 -2.65
N ALA A 120 -2.22 -17.39 -1.61
CA ALA A 120 -2.88 -17.14 -0.33
C ALA A 120 -3.91 -15.99 -0.39
N ASN A 121 -3.79 -15.06 -1.35
CA ASN A 121 -4.56 -13.81 -1.35
C ASN A 121 -5.34 -13.54 -2.65
N HIS A 122 -5.15 -14.33 -3.70
CA HIS A 122 -5.70 -14.09 -5.04
C HIS A 122 -6.04 -15.39 -5.77
N ASN A 123 -6.78 -15.28 -6.89
CA ASN A 123 -7.08 -16.42 -7.75
C ASN A 123 -5.82 -16.88 -8.49
N ILE A 124 -5.16 -17.92 -7.95
CA ILE A 124 -3.91 -18.48 -8.48
C ILE A 124 -3.98 -18.89 -9.95
N ARG A 125 -5.18 -19.26 -10.45
CA ARG A 125 -5.37 -19.67 -11.86
C ARG A 125 -4.95 -18.56 -12.83
N ALA A 126 -5.12 -17.30 -12.46
CA ALA A 126 -4.71 -16.18 -13.30
C ALA A 126 -3.18 -16.09 -13.42
N LEU A 127 -2.44 -16.32 -12.33
CA LEU A 127 -0.98 -16.31 -12.33
C LEU A 127 -0.41 -17.53 -13.07
N GLU A 128 -0.96 -18.72 -12.83
CA GLU A 128 -0.57 -19.93 -13.57
C GLU A 128 -0.85 -19.81 -15.07
N MET A 129 -2.02 -19.26 -15.44
CA MET A 129 -2.34 -19.02 -16.85
C MET A 129 -1.41 -17.97 -17.47
N THR A 130 -1.02 -16.94 -16.71
CA THR A 130 -0.02 -15.97 -17.14
C THR A 130 1.31 -16.67 -17.49
N GLY A 131 1.78 -17.58 -16.63
CA GLY A 131 2.99 -18.37 -16.89
C GLY A 131 2.89 -19.26 -18.14
N LYS A 132 1.73 -19.88 -18.37
CA LYS A 132 1.45 -20.68 -19.59
C LYS A 132 1.49 -19.82 -20.84
N VAL A 133 0.77 -18.69 -20.84
CA VAL A 133 0.75 -17.74 -21.97
C VAL A 133 2.15 -17.20 -22.26
N ILE A 134 2.95 -16.88 -21.24
CA ILE A 134 4.34 -16.46 -21.42
C ILE A 134 5.16 -17.58 -22.08
N THR A 135 5.07 -18.82 -21.60
CA THR A 135 5.79 -19.96 -22.19
C THR A 135 5.42 -20.17 -23.67
N GLU A 136 4.15 -19.96 -24.04
CA GLU A 136 3.67 -20.13 -25.42
C GLU A 136 4.06 -18.97 -26.35
N LYS A 137 3.85 -17.72 -25.93
CA LYS A 137 4.02 -16.52 -26.77
C LYS A 137 5.42 -15.91 -26.70
N TYR A 138 6.10 -16.10 -25.58
CA TYR A 138 7.36 -15.45 -25.22
C TYR A 138 8.29 -16.45 -24.51
N PRO A 139 8.67 -17.57 -25.15
CA PRO A 139 9.47 -18.62 -24.53
C PRO A 139 10.80 -18.12 -23.94
N GLU A 140 11.36 -17.03 -24.49
CA GLU A 140 12.56 -16.37 -23.96
C GLU A 140 12.37 -15.70 -22.58
N TYR A 141 11.12 -15.56 -22.11
CA TYR A 141 10.75 -15.06 -20.78
C TYR A 141 10.41 -16.19 -19.80
N ALA A 142 10.23 -17.43 -20.27
CA ALA A 142 9.70 -18.53 -19.46
C ALA A 142 10.60 -18.86 -18.25
N ASP A 143 11.90 -19.03 -18.48
CA ASP A 143 12.86 -19.35 -17.40
C ASP A 143 12.91 -18.24 -16.34
N ALA A 144 12.90 -16.99 -16.78
CA ALA A 144 12.91 -15.84 -15.88
C ALA A 144 11.61 -15.74 -15.08
N PHE A 145 10.46 -15.97 -15.71
CA PHE A 145 9.17 -16.00 -15.02
C PHE A 145 9.16 -17.09 -13.94
N GLU A 146 9.51 -18.32 -14.30
CA GLU A 146 9.52 -19.47 -13.38
C GLU A 146 10.48 -19.24 -12.20
N GLN A 147 11.67 -18.69 -12.47
CA GLN A 147 12.60 -18.35 -11.40
C GLN A 147 12.05 -17.25 -10.49
N LEU A 148 11.52 -16.17 -11.06
CA LEU A 148 11.14 -14.98 -10.30
C LEU A 148 9.82 -15.17 -9.54
N VAL A 149 8.89 -15.96 -10.05
CA VAL A 149 7.60 -16.22 -9.38
C VAL A 149 7.80 -17.01 -8.08
N ASN A 150 8.81 -17.88 -8.05
CA ASN A 150 9.28 -18.58 -6.86
C ASN A 150 10.22 -17.71 -5.97
N GLY A 151 10.56 -16.51 -6.42
CA GLY A 151 11.36 -15.53 -5.69
C GLY A 151 10.53 -14.66 -4.74
N ARG A 152 11.20 -13.82 -3.94
CA ARG A 152 10.58 -12.99 -2.88
C ARG A 152 10.59 -11.50 -3.21
N GLN A 153 10.73 -11.13 -4.48
CA GLN A 153 10.87 -9.73 -4.88
C GLN A 153 9.81 -9.34 -5.90
N THR A 154 9.33 -8.11 -5.81
CA THR A 154 8.45 -7.48 -6.81
C THR A 154 8.65 -5.97 -6.81
N TYR A 155 8.27 -5.29 -7.89
CA TYR A 155 8.04 -3.84 -7.84
C TYR A 155 6.66 -3.54 -7.28
N PHE A 156 6.40 -2.25 -7.03
CA PHE A 156 5.16 -1.78 -6.43
C PHE A 156 4.45 -0.76 -7.33
N GLY A 157 3.15 -0.97 -7.53
CA GLY A 157 2.20 0.04 -8.01
C GLY A 157 2.28 0.44 -9.48
N ASN A 158 2.94 -0.33 -10.37
CA ASN A 158 3.08 0.05 -11.79
C ASN A 158 3.60 1.49 -11.98
N ILE A 159 4.43 1.96 -11.05
CA ILE A 159 5.02 3.30 -11.06
C ILE A 159 6.34 3.23 -11.81
N LEU A 160 6.43 3.87 -12.97
CA LEU A 160 7.66 3.90 -13.74
C LEU A 160 7.77 5.19 -14.57
N VAL A 161 8.99 5.57 -14.91
CA VAL A 161 9.29 6.63 -15.88
C VAL A 161 10.38 6.12 -16.82
N THR A 162 10.13 6.19 -18.12
CA THR A 162 11.06 5.68 -19.14
C THR A 162 10.88 6.44 -20.47
N SER A 163 11.68 6.11 -21.48
CA SER A 163 11.47 6.59 -22.85
C SER A 163 10.16 6.05 -23.43
N LYS A 164 9.50 6.80 -24.32
CA LYS A 164 8.28 6.34 -24.97
C LYS A 164 8.46 5.03 -25.74
N ILE A 165 9.62 4.83 -26.33
CA ILE A 165 9.98 3.60 -27.05
C ILE A 165 9.91 2.39 -26.11
N LEU A 166 10.57 2.47 -24.94
CA LEU A 166 10.57 1.38 -23.96
C LEU A 166 9.20 1.20 -23.29
N PHE A 167 8.45 2.29 -23.08
CA PHE A 167 7.08 2.22 -22.58
C PHE A 167 6.18 1.43 -23.53
N ASP A 168 6.26 1.73 -24.83
CA ASP A 168 5.45 1.06 -25.87
C ASP A 168 5.84 -0.40 -26.05
N GLU A 169 7.13 -0.70 -25.98
CA GLU A 169 7.63 -2.07 -26.00
C GLU A 169 7.09 -2.87 -24.80
N TYR A 170 7.17 -2.32 -23.59
CA TYR A 170 6.65 -2.96 -22.39
C TYR A 170 5.13 -3.10 -22.43
N ALA A 171 4.40 -2.05 -22.81
CA ALA A 171 2.94 -2.10 -22.92
C ALA A 171 2.48 -3.14 -23.95
N SER A 172 3.12 -3.19 -25.11
CA SER A 172 2.82 -4.17 -26.14
C SER A 172 3.02 -5.60 -25.65
N TRP A 173 4.10 -5.87 -24.91
CA TRP A 173 4.37 -7.18 -24.32
C TRP A 173 3.38 -7.53 -23.19
N LEU A 174 3.09 -6.56 -22.32
CA LEU A 174 2.21 -6.77 -21.16
C LEU A 174 0.77 -7.07 -21.59
N PHE A 175 0.20 -6.25 -22.49
CA PHE A 175 -1.20 -6.40 -22.90
C PHE A 175 -1.43 -7.57 -23.85
N SER A 176 -0.44 -7.97 -24.67
CA SER A 176 -0.57 -9.18 -25.49
C SER A 176 -0.68 -10.45 -24.64
N ILE A 177 -0.09 -10.46 -23.44
CA ILE A 177 -0.23 -11.52 -22.44
C ILE A 177 -1.60 -11.41 -21.77
N PHE A 178 -1.94 -10.24 -21.23
CA PHE A 178 -3.18 -10.11 -20.45
C PHE A 178 -4.46 -10.33 -21.26
N PHE A 179 -4.50 -9.90 -22.51
CA PHE A 179 -5.67 -10.18 -23.36
C PHE A 179 -5.82 -11.68 -23.62
N GLU A 180 -4.73 -12.41 -23.83
CA GLU A 180 -4.77 -13.86 -23.96
C GLU A 180 -5.19 -14.54 -22.65
N VAL A 181 -4.64 -14.10 -21.51
CA VAL A 181 -5.01 -14.66 -20.21
C VAL A 181 -6.50 -14.41 -19.92
N ALA A 182 -7.01 -13.22 -20.22
CA ALA A 182 -8.41 -12.85 -20.02
C ALA A 182 -9.38 -13.70 -20.85
N GLU A 183 -8.97 -14.19 -22.02
CA GLU A 183 -9.77 -15.12 -22.84
C GLU A 183 -9.76 -16.55 -22.29
N ARG A 184 -8.75 -16.92 -21.49
CA ARG A 184 -8.51 -18.30 -21.00
C ARG A 184 -8.89 -18.53 -19.54
N ILE A 185 -9.30 -17.50 -18.82
CA ILE A 185 -9.74 -17.61 -17.42
C ILE A 185 -11.13 -17.02 -17.24
N GLU A 186 -11.87 -17.57 -16.30
CA GLU A 186 -13.08 -16.94 -15.78
C GLU A 186 -12.67 -15.81 -14.82
N LEU A 187 -13.03 -14.58 -15.18
CA LEU A 187 -12.80 -13.41 -14.33
C LEU A 187 -13.85 -13.37 -13.20
N GLU A 188 -13.42 -12.91 -12.03
CA GLU A 188 -14.31 -12.77 -10.87
C GLU A 188 -15.44 -11.77 -11.18
N THR A 189 -16.69 -12.17 -10.96
CA THR A 189 -17.86 -11.31 -11.20
C THR A 189 -18.57 -10.89 -9.92
N GLY A 190 -18.27 -11.53 -8.79
CA GLY A 190 -18.89 -11.31 -7.48
C GLY A 190 -18.67 -9.91 -6.89
N GLU A 191 -19.21 -9.64 -5.73
CA GLU A 191 -19.16 -8.29 -5.12
C GLU A 191 -17.78 -7.90 -4.58
N ASP A 192 -16.83 -8.83 -4.57
CA ASP A 192 -15.47 -8.60 -4.09
C ASP A 192 -14.63 -7.80 -5.09
N ALA A 193 -14.71 -6.48 -4.96
CA ALA A 193 -13.95 -5.54 -5.78
C ALA A 193 -12.42 -5.69 -5.60
N TYR A 194 -11.93 -6.25 -4.49
CA TYR A 194 -10.50 -6.40 -4.25
C TYR A 194 -9.93 -7.50 -5.15
N HIS A 195 -10.54 -8.69 -5.13
CA HIS A 195 -10.06 -9.85 -5.88
C HIS A 195 -10.26 -9.74 -7.40
N LYS A 196 -11.15 -8.86 -7.85
CA LYS A 196 -11.30 -8.54 -9.29
C LYS A 196 -10.04 -7.97 -9.93
N ARG A 197 -9.19 -7.26 -9.19
CA ARG A 197 -8.05 -6.48 -9.71
C ARG A 197 -6.82 -7.31 -10.10
N VAL A 198 -7.06 -8.54 -10.54
CA VAL A 198 -6.06 -9.59 -10.73
C VAL A 198 -4.91 -9.16 -11.66
N PHE A 199 -5.22 -8.47 -12.77
CA PHE A 199 -4.19 -8.00 -13.71
C PHE A 199 -3.36 -6.86 -13.14
N GLY A 200 -3.97 -6.00 -12.32
CA GLY A 200 -3.25 -4.97 -11.56
C GLY A 200 -2.15 -5.59 -10.70
N PHE A 201 -2.47 -6.63 -9.92
CA PHE A 201 -1.48 -7.30 -9.07
C PHE A 201 -0.38 -8.02 -9.87
N ILE A 202 -0.76 -8.76 -10.92
CA ILE A 202 0.20 -9.52 -11.75
C ILE A 202 1.16 -8.56 -12.48
N SER A 203 0.69 -7.40 -12.93
CA SER A 203 1.53 -6.44 -13.68
C SER A 203 2.72 -5.90 -12.88
N GLU A 204 2.55 -5.69 -11.57
CA GLU A 204 3.63 -5.23 -10.69
C GLU A 204 4.81 -6.23 -10.69
N PHE A 205 4.50 -7.53 -10.75
CA PHE A 205 5.47 -8.60 -10.89
C PHE A 205 6.00 -8.73 -12.31
N LEU A 206 5.15 -8.62 -13.33
CA LEU A 206 5.59 -8.72 -14.72
C LEU A 206 6.55 -7.60 -15.14
N LEU A 207 6.50 -6.43 -14.49
CA LEU A 207 7.54 -5.41 -14.67
C LEU A 207 8.92 -5.96 -14.25
N LEU A 208 9.01 -6.69 -13.12
CA LEU A 208 10.26 -7.31 -12.67
C LEU A 208 10.77 -8.36 -13.66
N VAL A 209 9.87 -9.21 -14.18
CA VAL A 209 10.21 -10.20 -15.21
C VAL A 209 10.75 -9.51 -16.45
N TRP A 210 10.05 -8.48 -16.94
CA TRP A 210 10.43 -7.77 -18.16
C TRP A 210 11.79 -7.09 -18.06
N VAL A 211 12.05 -6.31 -16.99
CA VAL A 211 13.35 -5.65 -16.83
C VAL A 211 14.51 -6.63 -16.68
N THR A 212 14.24 -7.82 -16.10
CA THR A 212 15.25 -8.88 -15.90
C THR A 212 15.66 -9.49 -17.23
N VAL A 213 14.68 -9.90 -18.05
CA VAL A 213 14.93 -10.51 -19.37
C VAL A 213 15.58 -9.51 -20.32
N LYS A 214 15.09 -8.27 -20.35
CA LYS A 214 15.63 -7.19 -21.18
C LYS A 214 16.97 -6.64 -20.69
N LYS A 215 17.41 -7.02 -19.48
CA LYS A 215 18.67 -6.56 -18.85
C LYS A 215 18.78 -5.04 -18.79
N LEU A 216 17.68 -4.38 -18.46
CA LEU A 216 17.63 -2.92 -18.40
C LEU A 216 18.41 -2.38 -17.20
N ARG A 217 19.03 -1.21 -17.38
CA ARG A 217 19.64 -0.45 -16.29
C ARG A 217 18.52 0.28 -15.56
N VAL A 218 18.04 -0.30 -14.46
CA VAL A 218 16.96 0.26 -13.65
C VAL A 218 17.51 1.13 -12.52
N TYR A 219 16.91 2.30 -12.32
CA TYR A 219 17.13 3.13 -11.13
C TYR A 219 15.93 3.01 -10.18
N GLU A 220 16.19 2.49 -8.98
CA GLU A 220 15.19 2.20 -7.95
C GLU A 220 15.08 3.34 -6.93
N CYS A 221 13.87 3.90 -6.77
CA CYS A 221 13.59 5.07 -5.93
C CYS A 221 12.68 4.74 -4.74
N LYS A 222 12.77 5.56 -3.68
CA LYS A 222 11.73 5.57 -2.63
C LYS A 222 10.43 6.13 -3.21
N VAL A 223 9.31 5.75 -2.61
CA VAL A 223 7.97 6.29 -2.94
C VAL A 223 7.52 7.18 -1.78
N GLY A 224 7.28 8.46 -2.08
CA GLY A 224 6.65 9.39 -1.16
C GLY A 224 5.14 9.24 -1.20
N MET A 225 4.53 9.24 -0.02
CA MET A 225 3.07 9.16 0.15
C MET A 225 2.51 10.54 0.49
N LEU A 226 1.62 11.06 -0.37
CA LEU A 226 0.92 12.33 -0.11
C LEU A 226 -0.46 12.06 0.48
N GLY A 227 -0.54 11.93 1.81
CA GLY A 227 -1.79 11.67 2.54
C GLY A 227 -2.29 10.24 2.41
N GLU A 228 -3.34 9.90 3.17
CA GLU A 228 -3.87 8.53 3.30
C GLU A 228 -5.00 8.22 2.31
N LYS A 229 -5.32 6.92 2.15
CA LYS A 229 -6.52 6.46 1.43
C LYS A 229 -7.76 7.15 1.99
N ALA A 230 -8.66 7.62 1.12
CA ALA A 230 -9.91 8.21 1.56
C ALA A 230 -10.71 7.22 2.43
N GLU A 231 -10.69 5.93 2.07
CA GLU A 231 -11.31 4.88 2.89
C GLU A 231 -10.59 4.67 4.24
N THR A 232 -9.26 4.84 4.30
CA THR A 232 -8.51 4.82 5.57
C THR A 232 -8.96 5.98 6.47
N GLY A 233 -9.09 7.18 5.92
CA GLY A 233 -9.61 8.34 6.64
C GLY A 233 -11.07 8.19 7.06
N GLU A 234 -11.89 7.50 6.26
CA GLU A 234 -13.26 7.14 6.63
C GLU A 234 -13.30 6.15 7.79
N LEU A 235 -12.51 5.07 7.74
CA LEU A 235 -12.38 4.12 8.85
C LEU A 235 -11.98 4.84 10.14
N LYS A 236 -10.98 5.72 10.11
CA LYS A 236 -10.57 6.52 11.27
C LYS A 236 -11.69 7.38 11.84
N ARG A 237 -12.49 8.01 10.97
CA ARG A 237 -13.65 8.80 11.40
C ARG A 237 -14.71 7.92 12.06
N CYS A 238 -15.00 6.74 11.50
CA CYS A 238 -15.92 5.79 12.13
C CYS A 238 -15.41 5.32 13.49
N LEU A 239 -14.13 4.99 13.60
CA LEU A 239 -13.51 4.57 14.88
C LEU A 239 -13.50 5.71 15.90
N ALA A 240 -13.22 6.94 15.48
CA ALA A 240 -13.29 8.12 16.33
C ALA A 240 -14.69 8.33 16.91
N GLU A 241 -15.73 8.11 16.11
CA GLU A 241 -17.12 8.17 16.58
C GLU A 241 -17.44 7.03 17.56
N CYS A 242 -16.96 5.80 17.29
CA CYS A 242 -17.12 4.69 18.23
C CYS A 242 -16.41 4.98 19.56
N PHE A 243 -15.19 5.52 19.52
CA PHE A 243 -14.43 5.87 20.72
C PHE A 243 -15.13 6.94 21.53
N ARG A 244 -15.59 8.01 20.87
CA ARG A 244 -16.40 9.08 21.50
C ARG A 244 -17.63 8.52 22.22
N ASN A 245 -18.32 7.58 21.60
CA ASN A 245 -19.51 6.91 22.14
C ASN A 245 -19.19 5.74 23.08
N ARG A 246 -17.89 5.44 23.30
CA ARG A 246 -17.37 4.35 24.14
C ARG A 246 -17.83 2.96 23.69
N ASP A 247 -18.15 2.81 22.41
CA ASP A 247 -18.65 1.57 21.82
C ASP A 247 -17.48 0.73 21.28
N VAL A 248 -16.83 -0.01 22.18
CA VAL A 248 -15.70 -0.88 21.86
C VAL A 248 -16.10 -2.04 20.94
N ASP A 249 -17.31 -2.57 21.12
CA ASP A 249 -17.79 -3.72 20.36
C ASP A 249 -18.07 -3.34 18.90
N LEU A 250 -18.68 -2.18 18.68
CA LEU A 250 -18.86 -1.63 17.34
C LEU A 250 -17.51 -1.27 16.69
N ALA A 251 -16.60 -0.64 17.43
CA ALA A 251 -15.26 -0.34 16.92
C ALA A 251 -14.53 -1.60 16.47
N LYS A 252 -14.55 -2.66 17.30
CA LYS A 252 -13.96 -3.97 16.99
C LYS A 252 -14.61 -4.59 15.75
N LYS A 253 -15.94 -4.56 15.66
CA LYS A 253 -16.69 -5.10 14.52
C LYS A 253 -16.30 -4.38 13.22
N ILE A 254 -16.39 -3.05 13.18
CA ILE A 254 -16.04 -2.23 12.01
C ILE A 254 -14.60 -2.50 11.56
N PHE A 255 -13.67 -2.57 12.51
CA PHE A 255 -12.26 -2.80 12.20
C PHE A 255 -12.03 -4.18 11.57
N LEU A 256 -12.61 -5.24 12.15
CA LEU A 256 -12.45 -6.61 11.66
C LEU A 256 -13.10 -6.81 10.29
N GLU A 257 -14.32 -6.31 10.09
CA GLU A 257 -15.01 -6.35 8.78
C GLU A 257 -14.23 -5.59 7.71
N THR A 258 -13.62 -4.46 8.08
CA THR A 258 -12.77 -3.70 7.14
C THR A 258 -11.50 -4.47 6.81
N ARG A 259 -10.85 -5.11 7.79
CA ARG A 259 -9.63 -5.89 7.58
C ARG A 259 -9.88 -7.13 6.73
N GLU A 260 -11.05 -7.75 6.83
CA GLU A 260 -11.47 -8.85 5.97
C GLU A 260 -11.58 -8.41 4.51
N LYS A 261 -12.22 -7.26 4.25
CA LYS A 261 -12.37 -6.69 2.90
C LYS A 261 -11.08 -6.05 2.37
N ARG A 262 -10.21 -5.60 3.26
CA ARG A 262 -8.94 -4.92 2.96
C ARG A 262 -7.81 -5.48 3.83
N PRO A 263 -7.23 -6.62 3.43
CA PRO A 263 -6.09 -7.21 4.15
C PRO A 263 -4.87 -6.26 4.22
N ASP A 264 -4.77 -5.32 3.28
CA ASP A 264 -3.72 -4.31 3.19
C ASP A 264 -3.88 -3.10 4.13
N VAL A 265 -4.97 -3.01 4.92
CA VAL A 265 -5.36 -1.79 5.64
C VAL A 265 -4.35 -1.36 6.70
N LEU A 266 -3.64 -2.32 7.30
CA LEU A 266 -2.58 -2.10 8.29
C LEU A 266 -1.18 -2.01 7.68
N MET A 267 -1.01 -2.04 6.37
CA MET A 267 0.32 -1.85 5.77
C MET A 267 0.73 -0.38 5.84
N GLU A 268 2.04 -0.09 5.93
CA GLU A 268 2.58 1.28 5.99
C GLU A 268 2.09 2.18 4.84
N ALA A 269 1.90 1.61 3.65
CA ALA A 269 1.38 2.32 2.48
C ALA A 269 -0.14 2.63 2.54
N SER A 270 -0.84 2.13 3.56
CA SER A 270 -2.27 2.30 3.80
C SER A 270 -2.57 3.12 5.06
N ASP A 271 -1.82 2.90 6.14
CA ASP A 271 -1.89 3.60 7.43
C ASP A 271 -0.61 4.39 7.68
N ILE A 272 -0.45 5.50 6.95
CA ILE A 272 0.82 6.25 6.88
C ILE A 272 1.19 6.87 8.23
N THR A 273 0.19 7.24 9.02
CA THR A 273 0.37 7.81 10.36
C THR A 273 0.54 6.75 11.46
N GLY A 274 0.24 5.49 11.18
CA GLY A 274 0.22 4.41 12.19
C GLY A 274 -0.98 4.43 13.14
N GLU A 275 -1.93 5.35 12.96
CA GLU A 275 -3.06 5.54 13.86
C GLU A 275 -4.02 4.34 13.88
N LEU A 276 -4.16 3.59 12.78
CA LEU A 276 -4.99 2.37 12.81
C LEU A 276 -4.38 1.25 13.65
N HIS A 277 -3.05 1.16 13.70
CA HIS A 277 -2.40 0.25 14.65
C HIS A 277 -2.68 0.65 16.10
N LEU A 278 -2.63 1.95 16.40
CA LEU A 278 -2.99 2.47 17.72
C LEU A 278 -4.46 2.21 18.04
N CYS A 279 -5.36 2.40 17.06
CA CYS A 279 -6.78 2.06 17.22
C CYS A 279 -6.99 0.58 17.57
N MET A 280 -6.27 -0.33 16.89
CA MET A 280 -6.33 -1.76 17.20
C MET A 280 -5.86 -2.04 18.63
N GLN A 281 -4.79 -1.38 19.08
CA GLN A 281 -4.29 -1.48 20.44
C GLN A 281 -5.31 -0.94 21.45
N ILE A 282 -5.92 0.21 21.20
CA ILE A 282 -6.96 0.82 22.05
C ILE A 282 -8.17 -0.11 22.20
N ILE A 283 -8.64 -0.69 21.09
CA ILE A 283 -9.77 -1.63 21.07
C ILE A 283 -9.42 -2.88 21.91
N ALA A 284 -8.21 -3.42 21.74
CA ALA A 284 -7.74 -4.56 22.53
C ALA A 284 -7.65 -4.21 24.03
N THR A 285 -7.03 -3.07 24.37
CA THR A 285 -6.94 -2.57 25.75
C THR A 285 -8.32 -2.41 26.38
N ALA A 286 -9.24 -1.69 25.73
CA ALA A 286 -10.58 -1.47 26.28
C ALA A 286 -11.35 -2.78 26.48
N GLY A 287 -11.21 -3.73 25.56
CA GLY A 287 -11.81 -5.05 25.66
C GLY A 287 -11.26 -5.87 26.84
N GLU A 288 -9.94 -5.90 27.01
CA GLU A 288 -9.30 -6.64 28.10
C GLU A 288 -9.53 -5.98 29.47
N GLU A 289 -9.55 -4.66 29.55
CA GLU A 289 -9.89 -3.95 30.79
C GLU A 289 -11.29 -4.33 31.26
N ARG A 290 -12.26 -4.36 30.33
CA ARG A 290 -13.62 -4.82 30.62
C ARG A 290 -13.65 -6.27 31.11
N ASN A 291 -12.85 -7.15 30.51
CA ASN A 291 -12.75 -8.56 30.93
C ASN A 291 -12.15 -8.71 32.33
N HIS A 292 -11.19 -7.86 32.69
CA HIS A 292 -10.56 -7.83 34.01
C HIS A 292 -11.37 -7.06 35.06
N GLY A 293 -12.53 -6.48 34.70
CA GLY A 293 -13.32 -5.64 35.59
C GLY A 293 -12.67 -4.29 35.92
N GLU A 294 -11.68 -3.87 35.14
CA GLU A 294 -11.08 -2.55 35.20
C GLU A 294 -12.01 -1.50 34.54
N THR A 295 -11.87 -0.23 34.92
CA THR A 295 -12.49 0.85 34.15
C THR A 295 -11.88 0.84 32.74
N MET A 296 -12.68 0.96 31.68
CA MET A 296 -12.14 0.99 30.32
C MET A 296 -11.41 2.31 30.03
N ILE A 297 -10.42 2.28 29.16
CA ILE A 297 -9.67 3.45 28.71
C ILE A 297 -10.58 4.49 28.10
N LEU A 298 -11.64 4.08 27.38
CA LEU A 298 -12.64 4.97 26.79
C LEU A 298 -13.52 5.69 27.82
N GLU A 299 -13.57 5.23 29.08
CA GLU A 299 -14.20 5.97 30.17
C GLU A 299 -13.28 7.08 30.72
N ARG A 300 -11.96 6.90 30.60
CA ARG A 300 -10.94 7.87 31.06
C ARG A 300 -10.59 8.91 29.99
N GLU A 301 -10.60 8.51 28.72
CA GLU A 301 -10.35 9.36 27.57
C GLU A 301 -11.04 8.78 26.33
N ASN A 302 -11.87 9.56 25.66
CA ASN A 302 -12.59 9.16 24.45
C ASN A 302 -12.37 10.10 23.26
N ASP A 303 -11.53 11.13 23.42
CA ASP A 303 -11.09 11.94 22.30
C ASP A 303 -10.06 11.18 21.45
N PHE A 304 -10.30 11.10 20.15
CA PHE A 304 -9.45 10.34 19.23
C PHE A 304 -8.01 10.85 19.21
N GLY A 305 -7.80 12.16 19.15
CA GLY A 305 -6.46 12.76 19.09
C GLY A 305 -5.68 12.48 20.36
N ARG A 306 -6.31 12.70 21.53
CA ARG A 306 -5.68 12.40 22.82
C ARG A 306 -5.39 10.92 23.02
N LEU A 307 -6.25 10.03 22.54
CA LEU A 307 -5.97 8.59 22.56
C LEU A 307 -4.74 8.23 21.71
N MET A 308 -4.57 8.82 20.53
CA MET A 308 -3.38 8.59 19.71
C MET A 308 -2.10 9.05 20.44
N GLU A 309 -2.13 10.22 21.09
CA GLU A 309 -1.00 10.73 21.88
C GLU A 309 -0.64 9.80 23.04
N ILE A 310 -1.64 9.35 23.81
CA ILE A 310 -1.46 8.47 24.96
C ILE A 310 -0.84 7.14 24.53
N PHE A 311 -1.39 6.47 23.51
CA PHE A 311 -0.91 5.15 23.10
C PHE A 311 0.41 5.21 22.32
N SER A 312 0.66 6.27 21.56
CA SER A 312 1.96 6.52 20.96
C SER A 312 3.04 6.72 22.03
N LYS A 313 2.75 7.53 23.07
CA LYS A 313 3.66 7.71 24.21
C LYS A 313 3.87 6.40 24.96
N LEU A 314 2.81 5.62 25.20
CA LEU A 314 2.91 4.31 25.84
C LEU A 314 3.85 3.36 25.06
N ASN A 315 3.68 3.25 23.74
CA ASN A 315 4.54 2.39 22.92
C ASN A 315 6.00 2.84 22.94
N ARG A 316 6.26 4.15 22.92
CA ARG A 316 7.62 4.70 23.07
C ARG A 316 8.22 4.38 24.44
N VAL A 317 7.43 4.50 25.50
CA VAL A 317 7.84 4.13 26.86
C VAL A 317 8.22 2.65 26.91
N VAL A 318 7.36 1.76 26.40
CA VAL A 318 7.66 0.32 26.32
C VAL A 318 8.97 0.08 25.53
N SER A 319 9.19 0.76 24.41
CA SER A 319 10.44 0.66 23.64
C SER A 319 11.67 1.07 24.46
N ARG A 320 11.59 2.16 25.23
CA ARG A 320 12.69 2.60 26.09
C ARG A 320 12.98 1.60 27.21
N TYR A 321 11.94 1.05 27.84
CA TYR A 321 12.12 0.00 28.84
C TYR A 321 12.78 -1.26 28.25
N ARG A 322 12.51 -1.61 26.97
CA ARG A 322 13.23 -2.70 26.26
C ARG A 322 14.71 -2.39 26.09
N GLU A 323 15.03 -1.14 25.82
CA GLU A 323 16.41 -0.66 25.63
C GLU A 323 17.11 -0.31 26.95
N ASN A 324 16.42 -0.42 28.10
CA ASN A 324 16.87 0.06 29.41
C ASN A 324 17.28 1.55 29.38
N SER A 325 16.50 2.36 28.66
CA SER A 325 16.72 3.78 28.41
C SER A 325 15.55 4.66 28.89
N GLU A 326 14.72 4.13 29.80
CA GLU A 326 13.58 4.87 30.37
C GLU A 326 14.01 6.08 31.19
N SER A 327 13.16 7.12 31.19
CA SER A 327 13.37 8.38 31.90
C SER A 327 12.39 8.55 33.06
N GLU A 328 12.67 9.49 33.97
CA GLU A 328 11.71 9.85 35.03
C GLU A 328 10.36 10.34 34.48
N GLU A 329 10.35 10.96 33.29
CA GLU A 329 9.11 11.37 32.63
C GLU A 329 8.28 10.17 32.19
N ASP A 330 8.93 9.10 31.73
CA ASP A 330 8.26 7.85 31.35
C ASP A 330 7.61 7.19 32.58
N ILE A 331 8.30 7.20 33.72
CA ILE A 331 7.78 6.71 34.99
C ILE A 331 6.58 7.54 35.45
N ARG A 332 6.67 8.88 35.39
CA ARG A 332 5.55 9.77 35.74
C ARG A 332 4.34 9.52 34.85
N PHE A 333 4.54 9.38 33.55
CA PHE A 333 3.47 9.11 32.58
C PHE A 333 2.71 7.82 32.92
N LEU A 334 3.41 6.74 33.31
CA LEU A 334 2.75 5.51 33.75
C LEU A 334 1.91 5.73 35.02
N GLY A 335 2.33 6.63 35.91
CA GLY A 335 1.64 6.96 37.16
C GLY A 335 0.47 7.96 37.05
N GLU A 336 0.20 8.56 35.90
CA GLU A 336 -0.82 9.62 35.73
C GLU A 336 -2.29 9.13 35.79
N GLY A 337 -2.53 7.85 36.12
CA GLY A 337 -3.87 7.30 36.35
C GLY A 337 -4.74 7.09 35.09
N LYS A 338 -4.24 7.47 33.91
CA LYS A 338 -4.89 7.18 32.62
C LYS A 338 -4.51 5.81 32.06
N ILE A 339 -3.33 5.31 32.38
CA ILE A 339 -2.81 4.03 31.91
C ILE A 339 -3.13 2.95 32.95
N SER A 340 -3.81 1.89 32.53
CA SER A 340 -4.06 0.72 33.38
C SER A 340 -2.93 -0.30 33.25
N LYS A 341 -2.89 -1.26 34.19
CA LYS A 341 -1.99 -2.41 34.10
C LYS A 341 -2.27 -3.22 32.82
N THR A 342 -3.55 -3.35 32.46
CA THR A 342 -3.98 -4.00 31.22
C THR A 342 -3.46 -3.27 29.98
N ALA A 343 -3.50 -1.93 29.94
CA ALA A 343 -2.97 -1.15 28.83
C ALA A 343 -1.48 -1.40 28.58
N VAL A 344 -0.68 -1.44 29.67
CA VAL A 344 0.75 -1.75 29.55
C VAL A 344 0.96 -3.20 29.13
N TRP A 345 0.20 -4.14 29.69
CA TRP A 345 0.27 -5.55 29.28
C TRP A 345 0.02 -5.72 27.79
N VAL A 346 -1.05 -5.13 27.23
CA VAL A 346 -1.35 -5.18 25.79
C VAL A 346 -0.17 -4.64 24.98
N ALA A 347 0.40 -3.49 25.37
CA ALA A 347 1.53 -2.87 24.69
C ALA A 347 2.80 -3.73 24.69
N VAL A 348 3.08 -4.42 25.81
CA VAL A 348 4.20 -5.36 25.93
C VAL A 348 3.98 -6.60 25.06
N MET A 349 2.77 -7.17 25.06
CA MET A 349 2.45 -8.40 24.34
C MET A 349 2.53 -8.25 22.81
N MET A 350 2.37 -7.03 22.29
CA MET A 350 2.55 -6.73 20.86
C MET A 350 4.01 -6.85 20.37
N GLY A 351 4.98 -7.00 21.29
CA GLY A 351 6.38 -7.19 20.96
C GLY A 351 6.74 -8.62 20.52
N LYS A 352 7.92 -8.76 19.91
CA LYS A 352 8.45 -10.03 19.34
C LYS A 352 9.36 -10.80 20.31
N GLU A 353 9.51 -10.32 21.54
CA GLU A 353 10.39 -10.89 22.55
C GLU A 353 9.88 -12.25 23.05
N SER A 354 10.76 -13.00 23.70
CA SER A 354 10.39 -14.23 24.42
C SER A 354 9.44 -13.93 25.59
N GLU A 355 8.67 -14.94 26.01
CA GLU A 355 7.75 -14.79 27.15
C GLU A 355 8.47 -14.41 28.45
N SER A 356 9.72 -14.86 28.64
CA SER A 356 10.54 -14.46 29.79
C SER A 356 10.90 -12.97 29.77
N GLU A 357 11.26 -12.44 28.59
CA GLU A 357 11.60 -11.02 28.43
C GLU A 357 10.36 -10.14 28.59
N LYS A 358 9.21 -10.57 28.05
CA LYS A 358 7.92 -9.88 28.26
C LYS A 358 7.54 -9.80 29.73
N LYS A 359 7.76 -10.88 30.49
CA LYS A 359 7.49 -10.92 31.92
C LYS A 359 8.38 -9.96 32.71
N ASP A 360 9.68 -9.97 32.47
CA ASP A 360 10.62 -9.03 33.11
C ASP A 360 10.24 -7.56 32.81
N LEU A 361 9.96 -7.27 31.54
CA LEU A 361 9.52 -5.96 31.09
C LEU A 361 8.25 -5.52 31.84
N MET A 362 7.30 -6.44 31.98
CA MET A 362 6.07 -6.18 32.74
C MET A 362 6.36 -5.85 34.20
N ASP A 363 7.14 -6.69 34.89
CA ASP A 363 7.45 -6.52 36.31
C ASP A 363 8.14 -5.16 36.58
N ARG A 364 9.04 -4.73 35.68
CA ARG A 364 9.71 -3.42 35.77
C ARG A 364 8.75 -2.25 35.59
N MET A 365 7.82 -2.33 34.64
CA MET A 365 6.89 -1.25 34.33
C MET A 365 5.76 -1.14 35.36
N LEU A 366 5.22 -2.26 35.84
CA LEU A 366 4.11 -2.29 36.78
C LEU A 366 4.47 -1.77 38.18
N LYS A 367 5.76 -1.71 38.52
CA LYS A 367 6.24 -1.20 39.82
C LYS A 367 5.76 0.23 40.12
N TYR A 368 5.47 1.01 39.09
CA TYR A 368 5.11 2.43 39.19
C TYR A 368 3.62 2.71 38.92
N LEU A 369 2.83 1.66 38.65
CA LEU A 369 1.38 1.73 38.47
C LEU A 369 0.71 1.45 39.82
N HIS A 370 0.16 2.51 40.43
CA HIS A 370 -0.57 2.43 41.70
C HIS A 370 -2.04 2.08 41.49
#